data_AF-A0AAP7DKA1-F1
#
_entry.id   AF-A0AAP7DKA1-F1
#
_cell.length_a   1.000
_cell.length_b   1.000
_cell.length_c   1.000
_cell.angle_alpha   90.00
_cell.angle_beta   90.00
_cell.angle_gamma   90.00
#
_symmetry.space_group_name_H-M   'P 1'
#
loop_
_entity.id
_entity.type
_entity.pdbx_description
1 polymer ?
#
loop_
_entity_poly.entity_id
_entity_poly.type
_entity_poly.pdbx_seq_one_letter_code
_entity_poly.pdbx_strand_id
1 'polypeptide(L)' 'MILSNVEKETIRQMNVGDNVTFGGVAVGMMIDRYEVHRVTQGEYKVGKFALMICLDMDYVSSTEEVISFIEGKWINT' A
#
# COMPACT_ATOMS: atom_id res chain seq x y z
N MET A 1 5.81 5.72 4.92
CA MET A 1 6.75 6.00 3.81
C MET A 1 6.17 7.12 2.97
N ILE A 2 6.94 8.09 2.46
CA ILE A 2 6.37 9.06 1.51
C ILE A 2 6.51 8.51 0.09
N LEU A 3 5.39 8.35 -0.61
CA LEU A 3 5.38 7.82 -1.98
C LEU A 3 5.83 8.90 -2.97
N SER A 4 6.68 8.48 -3.91
CA SER A 4 7.02 9.27 -5.10
C SER A 4 5.82 9.45 -6.03
N ASN A 5 5.90 10.40 -6.95
CA ASN A 5 4.84 10.60 -7.95
C ASN A 5 4.63 9.37 -8.85
N VAL A 6 5.70 8.62 -9.16
CA VAL A 6 5.62 7.40 -9.97
C VAL A 6 4.86 6.30 -9.22
N GLU A 7 5.13 6.12 -7.92
CA GLU A 7 4.42 5.11 -7.11
C GLU A 7 2.95 5.48 -6.92
N LYS A 8 2.64 6.77 -6.72
CA LYS A 8 1.26 7.26 -6.67
C LYS A 8 0.52 7.00 -7.97
N GLU A 9 1.17 7.25 -9.11
CA GLU A 9 0.57 7.01 -10.41
C GLU A 9 0.40 5.52 -10.69
N THR A 10 1.33 4.69 -10.22
CA THR A 10 1.21 3.22 -10.29
C THR A 10 -0.07 2.75 -9.60
N ILE A 11 -0.38 3.26 -8.40
CA ILE A 11 -1.61 2.91 -7.67
C ILE A 11 -2.86 3.34 -8.45
N ARG A 12 -2.84 4.51 -9.10
CA ARG A 12 -3.96 5.03 -9.88
C ARG A 12 -4.27 4.23 -11.13
N GLN A 13 -3.26 3.58 -11.70
CA GLN A 13 -3.37 2.82 -12.94
C GLN A 13 -3.61 1.32 -12.71
N MET A 14 -3.73 0.87 -11.45
CA MET A 14 -4.01 -0.53 -11.12
C MET A 14 -5.36 -1.00 -11.68
N ASN A 15 -5.34 -2.10 -12.42
CA ASN A 15 -6.52 -2.83 -12.85
C ASN A 15 -7.01 -3.77 -11.74
N VAL A 16 -8.26 -4.22 -11.85
CA VAL A 16 -8.81 -5.23 -10.94
C VAL A 16 -8.00 -6.53 -11.06
N GLY A 17 -7.55 -7.04 -9.92
CA GLY A 17 -6.66 -8.20 -9.80
C GLY A 17 -5.17 -7.84 -9.70
N ASP A 18 -4.79 -6.59 -9.95
CA ASP A 18 -3.38 -6.18 -9.87
C ASP A 18 -2.90 -6.10 -8.43
N ASN A 19 -1.66 -6.53 -8.20
CA ASN A 19 -0.95 -6.37 -6.94
C ASN A 19 0.37 -5.62 -7.14
N VAL A 20 0.71 -4.77 -6.17
CA VAL A 20 1.97 -4.03 -6.15
C VAL A 20 2.53 -3.99 -4.75
N THR A 21 3.85 -3.93 -4.64
CA THR A 21 4.58 -3.86 -3.38
C THR A 21 5.50 -2.64 -3.40
N PHE A 22 5.45 -1.85 -2.32
CA PHE A 22 6.31 -0.69 -2.10
C PHE A 22 7.19 -0.89 -0.87
N GLY A 23 8.39 -0.30 -0.89
CA GLY A 23 9.37 -0.49 0.18
C GLY A 23 9.92 -1.92 0.25
N GLY A 24 10.24 -2.39 1.46
CA GLY A 24 10.93 -3.66 1.65
C GLY A 24 12.46 -3.57 1.51
N VAL A 25 13.12 -4.64 1.93
CA VAL A 25 14.53 -4.67 2.33
C VAL A 25 15.48 -4.87 1.14
N ALA A 26 16.43 -3.96 0.96
CA ALA A 26 17.76 -4.31 0.48
C ALA A 26 18.47 -5.11 1.59
N VAL A 27 18.91 -6.33 1.30
CA VAL A 27 19.43 -7.33 2.27
C VAL A 27 20.14 -6.68 3.47
N GLY A 28 19.54 -6.78 4.67
CA GLY A 28 20.14 -6.34 5.94
C GLY A 28 19.55 -5.07 6.58
N MET A 29 18.63 -4.34 5.93
CA MET A 29 17.97 -3.16 6.54
C MET A 29 16.47 -3.41 6.81
N MET A 30 16.02 -3.23 8.05
CA MET A 30 14.59 -3.32 8.39
C MET A 30 13.81 -2.13 7.82
N ILE A 31 13.14 -2.32 6.68
CA ILE A 31 12.29 -1.29 6.05
C ILE A 31 10.88 -1.86 5.92
N ASP A 32 9.89 -1.06 6.33
CA ASP A 32 8.47 -1.36 6.16
C ASP A 32 8.18 -1.69 4.68
N ARG A 33 7.43 -2.78 4.46
CA ARG A 33 6.92 -3.18 3.15
C ARG A 33 5.42 -2.93 3.12
N TYR A 34 4.92 -2.34 2.05
CA TYR A 34 3.50 -2.14 1.83
C TYR A 34 3.05 -2.96 0.65
N GLU A 35 1.93 -3.67 0.79
CA GLU A 35 1.31 -4.43 -0.29
C GLU A 35 -0.07 -3.83 -0.58
N VAL A 36 -0.35 -3.60 -1.86
CA VAL A 36 -1.63 -3.09 -2.35
C VAL A 36 -2.18 -4.08 -3.36
N HIS A 37 -3.44 -4.46 -3.20
CA HIS A 37 -4.15 -5.33 -4.14
C HIS A 37 -5.48 -4.68 -4.51
N ARG A 38 -5.72 -4.47 -5.81
CA ARG A 38 -7.00 -3.98 -6.33
C ARG A 38 -7.98 -5.14 -6.42
N VAL A 39 -8.85 -5.30 -5.43
CA VAL A 39 -9.77 -6.45 -5.33
C VAL A 39 -10.96 -6.30 -6.27
N THR A 40 -11.53 -5.09 -6.35
CA THR A 40 -12.64 -4.75 -7.26
C THR A 40 -12.46 -3.33 -7.82
N GLN A 41 -13.39 -2.84 -8.65
CA GLN A 41 -13.35 -1.44 -9.10
C GLN A 41 -13.52 -0.41 -7.97
N GLY A 42 -14.06 -0.80 -6.82
CA GLY A 42 -14.32 0.10 -5.70
C GLY A 42 -13.56 -0.27 -4.44
N GLU A 43 -12.63 -1.22 -4.49
CA GLU A 43 -12.00 -1.75 -3.28
C GLU A 43 -10.52 -2.10 -3.51
N TYR A 44 -9.70 -1.67 -2.57
CA TYR A 44 -8.30 -2.04 -2.43
C TYR A 44 -8.10 -2.71 -1.09
N LYS A 45 -7.31 -3.78 -1.07
CA LYS A 45 -6.72 -4.31 0.15
C LYS A 45 -5.31 -3.74 0.29
N VAL A 46 -5.01 -3.12 1.42
CA VAL A 46 -3.70 -2.53 1.70
C VAL A 46 -3.15 -3.12 2.99
N GLY A 47 -1.87 -3.46 3.03
CA GLY A 47 -1.23 -4.00 4.22
C GLY A 47 0.18 -3.47 4.44
N LYS A 48 0.52 -3.21 5.70
CA LYS A 48 1.86 -2.87 6.16
C LYS A 48 2.52 -4.10 6.79
N PHE A 49 3.74 -4.39 6.38
CA PHE A 49 4.50 -5.56 6.80
C PHE A 49 5.90 -5.18 7.26
N ALA A 50 6.42 -5.90 8.26
CA ALA A 50 7.82 -5.85 8.67
C ALA A 50 8.29 -7.26 9.02
N LEU A 51 9.50 -7.66 8.57
CA LEU A 51 10.04 -9.01 8.82
C LEU A 51 9.07 -10.17 8.46
N MET A 52 8.29 -10.00 7.39
CA MET A 52 7.21 -10.92 6.98
C MET A 52 6.02 -11.03 7.94
N ILE A 53 5.94 -10.16 8.95
CA ILE A 53 4.79 -10.04 9.86
C ILE A 53 3.86 -8.94 9.34
N CYS A 54 2.57 -9.23 9.25
CA CYS A 54 1.54 -8.22 8.99
C CYS A 54 1.35 -7.36 10.25
N LEU A 55 1.62 -6.07 10.14
CA LEU A 55 1.48 -5.12 11.24
C LEU A 55 0.13 -4.41 11.20
N ASP A 56 -0.34 -4.08 10.00
CA ASP A 56 -1.60 -3.38 9.78
C ASP A 56 -2.18 -3.78 8.42
N MET A 57 -3.49 -3.83 8.31
CA MET A 57 -4.18 -4.21 7.09
C MET A 57 -5.59 -3.64 7.08
N ASP A 58 -5.98 -3.06 5.96
CA ASP A 58 -7.30 -2.46 5.79
C ASP A 58 -7.83 -2.63 4.36
N TYR A 59 -9.14 -2.40 4.22
CA TYR A 59 -9.84 -2.33 2.96
C TYR A 59 -10.33 -0.90 2.73
N VAL A 60 -9.90 -0.29 1.63
CA VAL A 60 -10.20 1.12 1.31
C VAL A 60 -10.82 1.23 -0.07
N SER A 61 -11.54 2.32 -0.32
CA SER A 61 -12.39 2.46 -1.52
C SER A 61 -11.77 3.30 -2.63
N SER A 62 -10.70 4.06 -2.35
CA SER A 62 -10.07 4.93 -3.34
C SER A 62 -8.54 4.93 -3.30
N THR A 63 -7.94 5.39 -4.40
CA THR A 63 -6.49 5.52 -4.57
C THR A 63 -5.87 6.46 -3.55
N GLU A 64 -6.56 7.53 -3.18
CA GLU A 64 -6.14 8.54 -2.22
C GLU A 64 -6.07 7.96 -0.80
N GLU A 65 -7.00 7.07 -0.46
CA GLU A 65 -7.00 6.36 0.82
C GLU A 65 -5.85 5.36 0.90
N VAL A 66 -5.57 4.62 -0.18
CA VAL A 66 -4.38 3.75 -0.28
C VAL A 66 -3.11 4.56 -0.05
N ILE A 67 -2.96 5.70 -0.74
CA ILE A 67 -1.80 6.58 -0.60
C ILE A 67 -1.70 7.12 0.83
N SER A 68 -2.82 7.52 1.43
CA SER A 68 -2.86 8.04 2.80
C SER A 68 -2.50 6.99 3.84
N PHE A 69 -2.90 5.73 3.64
CA PHE A 69 -2.49 4.58 4.44
C PHE A 69 -0.98 4.39 4.42
N ILE A 70 -0.36 4.37 3.22
CA ILE A 70 1.08 4.16 3.08
C ILE A 70 1.89 5.34 3.63
N GLU A 71 1.38 6.56 3.45
CA GLU A 71 2.00 7.79 3.96
C GLU A 71 1.78 8.00 5.46
N GLY A 72 1.00 7.14 6.14
CA GLY A 72 0.71 7.25 7.57
C GLY A 72 -0.14 8.47 7.93
N LYS A 73 -0.90 9.00 6.96
CA LYS A 73 -1.87 10.10 7.14
C LYS A 73 -3.30 9.60 7.34
N TRP A 74 -3.48 8.28 7.26
CA TRP A 74 -4.73 7.60 7.50
C TRP A 74 -5.18 7.77 8.94
N ILE A 75 -6.40 8.27 9.12
CA ILE A 75 -7.06 8.36 10.43
C ILE A 75 -8.27 7.43 10.33
N ASN A 76 -8.19 6.28 10.99
CA ASN A 76 -9.36 5.42 11.18
C ASN A 76 -10.36 6.19 12.05
N THR A 77 -11.48 6.61 11.47
CA THR A 77 -12.68 7.07 12.20
C THR A 77 -13.60 5.91 12.50
#